data_AF-A0A3D1F3N8-F1
#
_entry.id   AF-A0A3D1F3N8-F1
#
_cell.length_a   1.000
_cell.length_b   1.000
_cell.length_c   1.000
_cell.angle_alpha   90.00
_cell.angle_beta   90.00
_cell.angle_gamma   90.00
#
_symmetry.space_group_name_H-M   'P 1'
#
loop_
_entity.id
_entity.type
_entity.pdbx_description
1 polymer ?
#
loop_
_entity_poly.entity_id
_entity_poly.type
_entity_poly.pdbx_seq_one_letter_code
_entity_poly.pdbx_strand_id
1 'polypeptide(L)'
;PNVEVQSFKGLTVDFARQVGATVILRGLRNVTDLHHEFQLALTNRAVGDIETVFIMSGENFGFTSSSLIKQIAAGGKIDRLLPLLPKLVIDKLKEMTKEQLLSSIEHF
;
A
#
# COMPACT_ATOMS: atom_id res chain seq x y z
N PRO A 1 -15.74 12.92 11.14
CA PRO A 1 -14.51 12.41 10.47
C PRO A 1 -14.94 11.29 9.50
N ASN A 2 -14.46 11.30 8.24
CA ASN A 2 -15.02 10.49 7.14
C ASN A 2 -14.07 9.35 6.69
N VAL A 3 -13.22 8.86 7.59
CA VAL A 3 -12.21 7.83 7.30
C VAL A 3 -12.27 6.77 8.39
N GLU A 4 -12.29 5.50 7.99
CA GLU A 4 -12.26 4.33 8.87
C GLU A 4 -11.18 3.35 8.38
N VAL A 5 -10.55 2.63 9.31
CA VAL A 5 -9.53 1.62 9.00
C VAL A 5 -10.02 0.26 9.47
N GLN A 6 -10.14 -0.70 8.54
CA GLN A 6 -10.56 -2.07 8.83
C GLN A 6 -9.61 -3.08 8.16
N SER A 7 -9.34 -4.20 8.83
CA SER A 7 -8.66 -5.35 8.23
C SER A 7 -9.68 -6.32 7.67
N PHE A 8 -9.39 -6.94 6.53
CA PHE A 8 -10.24 -7.96 5.93
C PHE A 8 -9.42 -9.19 5.48
N LYS A 9 -10.13 -10.28 5.18
CA LYS A 9 -9.59 -11.50 4.58
C LYS A 9 -10.42 -11.85 3.34
N GLY A 10 -9.84 -12.59 2.41
CA GLY A 10 -10.50 -12.93 1.15
C GLY A 10 -10.34 -11.84 0.09
N LEU A 11 -11.27 -11.78 -0.86
CA LEU A 11 -11.17 -10.89 -2.01
C LEU A 11 -11.55 -9.45 -1.65
N THR A 12 -10.79 -8.50 -2.20
CA THR A 12 -11.05 -7.06 -2.00
C THR A 12 -12.46 -6.66 -2.47
N VAL A 13 -12.96 -7.26 -3.55
CA VAL A 13 -14.30 -6.98 -4.07
C VAL A 13 -15.41 -7.41 -3.11
N ASP A 14 -15.21 -8.51 -2.39
CA ASP A 14 -16.20 -9.01 -1.42
C ASP A 14 -16.23 -8.08 -0.20
N PHE A 15 -15.06 -7.68 0.28
CA PHE A 15 -14.96 -6.68 1.34
C PHE A 15 -15.58 -5.33 0.94
N ALA A 16 -15.32 -4.87 -0.29
CA ALA A 16 -15.89 -3.63 -0.80
C ALA A 16 -17.44 -3.68 -0.80
N ARG A 17 -18.04 -4.80 -1.24
CA ARG A 17 -19.49 -5.00 -1.15
C ARG A 17 -19.98 -5.04 0.30
N GLN A 18 -19.25 -5.70 1.20
CA GLN A 18 -19.61 -5.79 2.62
C GLN A 18 -19.71 -4.42 3.29
N VAL A 19 -18.82 -3.49 2.97
CA VAL A 19 -18.81 -2.13 3.53
C VAL A 19 -19.66 -1.13 2.73
N GLY A 20 -20.34 -1.58 1.66
CA GLY A 20 -21.13 -0.73 0.79
C GLY A 20 -20.30 0.26 -0.05
N ALA A 21 -19.04 -0.07 -0.34
CA ALA A 21 -18.18 0.75 -1.18
C ALA A 21 -18.60 0.66 -2.65
N THR A 22 -18.61 1.81 -3.33
CA THR A 22 -18.96 1.92 -4.75
C THR A 22 -17.74 2.01 -5.67
N VAL A 23 -16.57 2.31 -5.11
CA VAL A 23 -15.32 2.51 -5.85
C VAL A 23 -14.14 2.01 -5.04
N ILE A 24 -13.15 1.42 -5.72
CA ILE A 24 -11.80 1.20 -5.18
C ILE A 24 -10.91 2.36 -5.63
N LEU A 25 -10.30 3.08 -4.69
CA LEU A 25 -9.37 4.17 -4.98
C LEU A 25 -7.92 3.65 -4.93
N ARG A 26 -7.16 3.84 -6.01
CA ARG A 26 -5.76 3.38 -6.14
C ARG A 26 -4.84 4.53 -6.55
N GLY A 27 -3.65 4.57 -5.96
CA GLY A 27 -2.61 5.53 -6.33
C GLY A 27 -1.69 4.97 -7.41
N LEU A 28 -1.34 5.78 -8.41
CA LEU A 28 -0.32 5.47 -9.41
C LEU A 28 0.94 6.29 -9.14
N ARG A 29 2.12 5.65 -9.14
CA ARG A 29 3.41 6.35 -8.95
C ARG A 29 4.13 6.61 -10.26
N ASN A 30 3.96 5.74 -11.24
CA ASN A 30 4.57 5.86 -12.55
C ASN A 30 3.80 5.03 -13.59
N VAL A 31 4.24 5.13 -14.85
CA VAL A 31 3.65 4.38 -15.98
C VAL A 31 3.84 2.86 -15.82
N THR A 32 4.89 2.41 -15.14
CA THR A 32 5.14 0.97 -14.91
C THR A 32 4.14 0.34 -13.94
N ASP A 33 3.73 1.04 -12.88
CA ASP A 33 2.67 0.57 -11.96
C ASP A 33 1.33 0.45 -12.71
N LEU A 34 1.06 1.33 -13.67
CA LEU A 34 -0.22 1.40 -14.39
C LEU A 34 -0.62 0.06 -15.00
N HIS A 35 0.31 -0.70 -15.60
CA HIS A 35 -0.06 -1.94 -16.29
C HIS A 35 -0.64 -2.99 -15.33
N HIS A 36 0.05 -3.22 -14.21
CA HIS A 36 -0.40 -4.16 -13.17
C HIS A 36 -1.71 -3.68 -12.54
N GLU A 37 -1.79 -2.38 -12.23
CA GLU A 37 -2.96 -1.75 -11.65
C GLU A 37 -4.20 -1.85 -12.55
N PHE A 38 -4.01 -1.67 -13.86
CA PHE A 38 -5.08 -1.78 -14.84
C PHE A 38 -5.60 -3.20 -14.97
N GLN A 39 -4.72 -4.20 -14.98
CA GLN A 39 -5.13 -5.61 -14.97
C GLN A 39 -5.98 -5.92 -13.74
N LEU A 40 -5.53 -5.51 -12.55
CA LEU A 40 -6.27 -5.74 -11.31
C LEU A 40 -7.64 -5.05 -11.32
N ALA A 41 -7.73 -3.82 -11.82
CA ALA A 41 -9.00 -3.10 -11.95
C ALA A 41 -9.98 -3.83 -12.88
N LEU A 42 -9.51 -4.32 -14.04
CA LEU A 42 -10.35 -5.09 -14.96
C LEU A 42 -10.83 -6.41 -14.33
N THR A 43 -9.95 -7.11 -13.60
CA THR A 43 -10.32 -8.33 -12.88
C THR A 43 -11.37 -8.03 -11.82
N ASN A 44 -11.16 -7.02 -10.96
CA ASN A 44 -12.11 -6.64 -9.92
C ASN A 44 -13.49 -6.25 -10.49
N ARG A 45 -13.51 -5.53 -11.61
CA ARG A 45 -14.76 -5.21 -12.31
C ARG A 45 -15.45 -6.46 -12.84
N ALA A 46 -14.70 -7.37 -13.46
CA ALA A 46 -15.26 -8.61 -14.01
C ALA A 46 -15.83 -9.55 -12.94
N VAL A 47 -15.21 -9.63 -11.76
CA VAL A 47 -15.65 -10.55 -10.70
C VAL A 47 -16.58 -9.92 -9.67
N GLY A 48 -16.65 -8.59 -9.59
CA GLY A 48 -17.38 -7.93 -8.52
C GLY A 48 -18.04 -6.61 -8.83
N ASP A 49 -18.10 -6.22 -10.10
CA ASP A 49 -18.85 -5.06 -10.61
C ASP A 49 -18.57 -3.77 -9.83
N ILE A 50 -17.30 -3.56 -9.47
CA ILE A 50 -16.83 -2.37 -8.76
C ILE A 50 -15.86 -1.59 -9.63
N GLU A 51 -16.07 -0.28 -9.70
CA GLU A 51 -15.21 0.62 -10.44
C GLU A 51 -13.93 0.92 -9.67
N THR A 52 -12.82 1.09 -10.40
CA THR A 52 -11.54 1.50 -9.82
C THR A 52 -11.18 2.90 -10.33
N VAL A 53 -10.92 3.82 -9.41
CA VAL A 53 -10.44 5.18 -9.72
C VAL A 53 -8.96 5.27 -9.42
N PHE A 54 -8.20 5.80 -10.39
CA PHE A 54 -6.77 6.02 -10.24
C PHE A 54 -6.47 7.50 -9.98
N ILE A 55 -5.61 7.76 -8.99
CA ILE A 55 -5.06 9.09 -8.72
C ILE A 55 -3.54 9.03 -8.87
N MET A 56 -2.98 9.96 -9.64
CA MET A 56 -1.53 10.14 -9.71
C MET A 56 -1.02 10.66 -8.37
N SER A 57 -0.11 9.91 -7.75
CA SER A 57 0.56 10.35 -6.53
C SER A 57 1.49 11.53 -6.83
N GLY A 58 1.53 12.53 -5.93
CA GLY A 58 2.41 13.68 -6.08
C GLY A 58 3.89 13.29 -6.00
N GLU A 59 4.76 14.01 -6.73
CA GLU A 59 6.20 13.75 -6.87
C GLU A 59 6.93 13.55 -5.53
N ASN A 60 6.46 14.23 -4.47
CA ASN A 60 7.03 14.19 -3.12
C ASN A 60 6.91 12.82 -2.42
N PHE A 61 6.15 11.87 -2.96
CA PHE A 61 5.97 10.52 -2.39
C PHE A 61 6.36 9.40 -3.37
N GLY A 62 7.13 9.70 -4.43
CA GLY A 62 7.55 8.70 -5.43
C GLY A 62 8.45 7.57 -4.87
N PHE A 63 9.07 7.77 -3.70
CA PHE A 63 10.08 6.87 -3.12
C PHE A 63 9.54 5.87 -2.07
N THR A 64 8.24 5.91 -1.75
CA THR A 64 7.64 5.10 -0.69
C THR A 64 7.21 3.71 -1.18
N SER A 65 8.19 2.87 -1.53
CA SER A 65 7.94 1.42 -1.50
C SER A 65 8.09 0.94 -0.06
N SER A 66 7.02 0.41 0.52
CA SER A 66 7.06 -0.19 1.86
C SER A 66 8.14 -1.29 1.97
N SER A 67 8.41 -2.01 0.88
CA SER A 67 9.48 -3.01 0.82
C SER A 67 10.87 -2.36 0.92
N LEU A 68 11.14 -1.29 0.16
CA LEU A 68 12.41 -0.56 0.25
C LEU A 68 12.61 0.07 1.62
N ILE A 69 11.54 0.65 2.20
CA ILE A 69 11.55 1.21 3.56
C ILE A 69 11.96 0.14 4.58
N LYS A 70 11.34 -1.04 4.52
CA LYS A 70 11.67 -2.15 5.42
C LYS A 70 13.10 -2.66 5.21
N GLN A 71 13.62 -2.70 3.98
CA GLN A 71 15.02 -3.04 3.71
C GLN A 71 16.00 -2.02 4.32
N ILE A 72 15.74 -0.73 4.16
CA ILE A 72 16.57 0.34 4.74
C ILE A 72 16.55 0.26 6.27
N ALA A 73 15.38 0.02 6.87
CA ALA A 73 15.23 -0.19 8.31
C ALA A 73 16.01 -1.44 8.78
N ALA A 74 15.89 -2.57 8.08
CA ALA A 74 16.60 -3.81 8.37
C ALA A 74 18.13 -3.69 8.21
N GLY A 75 18.58 -2.75 7.37
CA GLY A 75 19.97 -2.36 7.19
C GLY A 75 20.49 -1.35 8.23
N GLY A 76 19.70 -1.01 9.24
CA GLY A 76 20.11 -0.12 10.34
C GLY A 76 20.15 1.37 10.01
N LYS A 77 19.57 1.79 8.87
CA LYS A 77 19.61 3.20 8.41
C LYS A 77 18.27 3.92 8.65
N ILE A 78 17.54 3.55 9.70
CA ILE A 78 16.17 4.02 9.95
C ILE A 78 16.06 5.54 10.12
N ASP A 79 17.07 6.20 10.67
CA ASP A 79 17.04 7.66 10.87
C ASP A 79 17.06 8.44 9.54
N ARG A 80 17.50 7.81 8.44
CA ARG A 80 17.40 8.39 7.09
C ARG A 80 15.97 8.50 6.57
N LEU A 81 15.01 7.82 7.22
CA LEU A 81 13.60 7.82 6.85
C LEU A 81 12.78 8.89 7.58
N LEU A 82 13.36 9.60 8.57
CA LEU A 82 12.68 10.65 9.34
C LEU A 82 12.02 11.75 8.48
N PRO A 83 12.64 12.25 7.38
CA PRO A 83 12.01 13.25 6.52
C PRO A 83 10.87 12.70 5.65
N LEU A 84 10.76 11.37 5.54
CA LEU A 84 9.89 10.70 4.56
C LEU A 84 8.66 10.05 5.20
N LEU A 85 8.72 9.74 6.49
CA LEU A 85 7.68 8.97 7.18
C LEU A 85 7.17 9.68 8.44
N PRO A 86 5.88 9.52 8.77
CA PRO A 86 5.36 9.99 10.05
C PRO A 86 6.13 9.36 11.21
N LYS A 87 6.35 10.15 12.28
CA LYS A 87 7.06 9.70 13.50
C LYS A 87 6.52 8.38 14.04
N LEU A 88 5.20 8.20 14.06
CA LEU A 88 4.56 6.97 14.52
C LEU A 88 5.03 5.72 13.76
N VAL A 89 5.23 5.84 12.44
CA VAL A 89 5.70 4.73 11.59
C VAL A 89 7.17 4.43 11.90
N ILE A 90 7.99 5.46 12.08
CA ILE A 90 9.41 5.30 12.44
C ILE A 90 9.55 4.61 13.80
N ASP A 91 8.80 5.07 14.80
CA ASP A 91 8.81 4.50 16.14
C ASP A 91 8.42 3.01 16.07
N LYS A 92 7.40 2.66 15.27
CA LYS A 92 7.01 1.27 15.07
C LYS A 92 8.06 0.42 14.37
N LEU A 93 8.72 0.95 13.34
CA LEU A 93 9.79 0.25 12.62
C LEU A 93 11.01 -0.02 13.52
N LYS A 94 11.29 0.84 14.51
CA LYS A 94 12.37 0.65 15.49
C LYS A 94 12.12 -0.53 16.44
N GLU A 95 10.86 -0.85 16.71
CA GLU A 95 10.46 -1.98 17.56
C GLU A 95 10.51 -3.34 16.85
N MET A 96 10.58 -3.34 15.51
CA MET A 96 10.53 -4.57 14.72
C MET A 96 11.89 -5.26 14.64
N THR A 97 11.90 -6.59 14.69
CA THR A 97 13.09 -7.39 14.44
C THR A 97 13.45 -7.41 12.96
N LYS A 98 14.70 -7.75 12.63
CA LYS A 98 15.15 -7.89 11.24
C LYS A 98 14.32 -8.91 10.46
N GLU A 99 13.95 -10.03 11.08
CA GLU A 99 13.08 -11.04 10.46
C GLU A 99 11.67 -10.51 10.19
N GLN A 100 11.09 -9.73 11.12
CA GLN A 100 9.78 -9.11 10.91
C GLN A 100 9.79 -8.07 9.78
N LEU A 101 10.89 -7.34 9.60
CA LEU A 101 11.04 -6.39 8.51
C LEU A 101 11.17 -7.09 7.15
N LEU A 102 11.84 -8.24 7.10
CA LEU A 102 12.13 -8.96 5.86
C LEU A 102 11.02 -9.93 5.41
N SER A 103 10.21 -10.46 6.34
CA SER A 103 9.15 -11.44 6.04
C SER A 103 8.11 -10.97 5.02
N SER A 104 7.91 -9.66 4.87
CA SER A 104 6.93 -9.10 3.93
C SER A 104 7.48 -8.79 2.54
N ILE A 105 8.78 -9.01 2.30
CA ILE A 105 9.45 -8.65 1.05
C ILE A 105 9.51 -9.84 0.08
N GLU A 106 9.46 -11.07 0.58
CA GLU A 106 9.59 -12.30 -0.22
C GLU A 106 8.32 -12.69 -1.01
N HIS A 107 7.22 -11.96 -0.85
CA HIS A 107 5.92 -12.26 -1.47
C HIS A 107 5.53 -11.32 -2.63
N PHE A 108 6.46 -10.52 -3.14
CA PHE A 108 6.26 -9.68 -4.33
C PHE A 108 7.24 -10.05 -5.44
#